data_AF-A0A1J3I705-F1
#
_entry.id   AF-A0A1J3I705-F1
#
_cell.length_a   1.000
_cell.length_b   1.000
_cell.length_c   1.000
_cell.angle_alpha   90.00
_cell.angle_beta   90.00
_cell.angle_gamma   90.00
#
_symmetry.space_group_name_H-M   'P 1'
#
loop_
_entity.id
_entity.type
_entity.pdbx_description
1 polymer ?
#
loop_
_entity_poly.entity_id
_entity_poly.type
_entity_poly.pdbx_seq_one_letter_code
_entity_poly.pdbx_strand_id
1 'polypeptide(L)'
;MADLATYSNADHNVEQALITLKKGTQLLKYGRKGKPKFYPFRLSSDEKTLIWISTSGEKRLKLASVSKIIPGQRSAVFQRYL
;
A
#
# COMPACT_ATOMS: atom_id res chain seq x y z
N MET A 1 31.89 12.38 -12.92
CA MET A 1 30.56 12.60 -13.53
C MET A 1 29.61 11.52 -13.02
N ALA A 2 29.02 11.72 -11.84
CA ALA A 2 27.99 10.82 -11.31
C ALA A 2 26.65 11.13 -12.02
N ASP A 3 26.54 10.46 -13.16
CA ASP A 3 25.37 9.95 -13.88
C ASP A 3 23.98 10.63 -13.77
N LEU A 4 23.68 11.46 -14.77
CA LEU A 4 22.31 11.87 -15.12
C LEU A 4 21.38 10.67 -15.42
N ALA A 5 21.91 9.53 -15.87
CA ALA A 5 21.10 8.36 -16.21
C ALA A 5 20.59 7.59 -14.98
N THR A 6 21.19 7.79 -13.80
CA THR A 6 20.68 7.18 -12.56
C THR A 6 19.40 7.87 -12.10
N TYR A 7 19.29 9.20 -12.29
CA TYR A 7 18.09 9.98 -11.95
C TYR A 7 16.92 9.65 -12.88
N SER A 8 17.14 9.55 -14.20
CA SER A 8 16.08 9.19 -15.15
C SER A 8 15.50 7.80 -14.90
N ASN A 9 16.34 6.85 -14.46
CA ASN A 9 15.89 5.50 -14.08
C ASN A 9 15.08 5.50 -12.77
N ALA A 10 15.44 6.35 -11.80
CA ALA A 10 14.69 6.47 -10.55
C ALA A 10 13.28 7.05 -10.79
N ASP A 11 13.16 8.08 -11.62
CA ASP A 11 11.87 8.70 -11.96
C ASP A 11 10.96 7.72 -12.70
N HIS A 12 11.50 6.97 -13.67
CA HIS A 12 10.75 5.92 -14.37
C HIS A 12 10.24 4.83 -13.42
N ASN A 13 11.06 4.44 -12.44
CA ASN A 13 10.66 3.48 -11.42
C ASN A 13 9.54 4.01 -10.52
N VAL A 14 9.55 5.31 -10.18
CA VAL A 14 8.48 5.94 -9.39
C VAL A 14 7.17 5.99 -10.17
N GLU A 15 7.22 6.39 -11.44
CA GLU A 15 6.02 6.42 -12.30
C GLU A 15 5.41 5.02 -12.46
N GLN A 16 6.25 4.02 -12.73
CA GLN A 16 5.81 2.63 -12.87
C GLN A 16 5.24 2.06 -11.55
N ALA A 17 5.85 2.41 -10.41
CA ALA A 17 5.33 2.06 -9.10
C ALA A 17 3.94 2.70 -8.86
N LEU A 18 3.78 3.96 -9.21
CA LEU A 18 2.53 4.69 -9.08
C LEU A 18 1.41 4.10 -9.95
N ILE A 19 1.72 3.77 -11.21
CA ILE A 19 0.81 3.06 -12.12
C ILE A 19 0.37 1.73 -11.49
N THR A 20 1.31 0.98 -10.92
CA THR A 20 1.02 -0.31 -10.27
C THR A 20 0.13 -0.14 -9.04
N LEU A 21 0.38 0.87 -8.22
CA LEU A 21 -0.43 1.19 -7.04
C LEU A 21 -1.85 1.66 -7.40
N LYS A 22 -2.01 2.42 -8.50
CA LYS A 22 -3.33 2.84 -9.02
C LYS A 22 -4.11 1.68 -9.62
N LYS A 23 -3.45 0.76 -10.35
CA LYS A 23 -4.05 -0.50 -10.82
C LYS A 23 -4.55 -1.34 -9.65
N GLY A 24 -3.78 -1.34 -8.57
CA GLY A 24 -4.10 -2.04 -7.34
C GLY A 24 -3.69 -3.51 -7.37
N THR A 25 -3.76 -4.14 -6.20
CA THR A 25 -3.35 -5.53 -5.99
C THR A 25 -4.11 -6.16 -4.82
N GLN A 26 -4.18 -7.50 -4.80
CA GLN A 26 -4.75 -8.25 -3.69
C GLN A 26 -3.72 -8.35 -2.57
N LEU A 27 -4.03 -7.76 -1.40
CA LEU A 27 -3.16 -7.85 -0.22
C LEU A 27 -3.87 -8.60 0.90
N LEU A 28 -3.10 -9.42 1.63
CA LEU A 28 -3.57 -10.10 2.82
C LEU A 28 -3.65 -9.10 3.98
N LYS A 29 -4.87 -8.76 4.40
CA LYS A 29 -5.09 -7.84 5.52
C LYS A 29 -5.25 -8.59 6.83
N TYR A 30 -4.38 -8.26 7.78
CA TYR A 30 -4.45 -8.76 9.15
C TYR A 30 -5.36 -7.85 9.99
N GLY A 31 -6.47 -8.41 10.48
CA GLY A 31 -7.40 -7.74 11.37
C GLY A 31 -7.14 -8.04 12.84
N ARG A 32 -7.74 -7.26 13.75
CA ARG A 32 -7.69 -7.52 15.21
C ARG A 32 -8.46 -8.78 15.62
N LYS A 33 -9.43 -9.23 14.82
CA LYS A 33 -10.29 -10.38 15.09
C LYS A 33 -10.44 -11.22 13.82
N GLY A 34 -10.54 -12.54 14.00
CA GLY A 34 -10.74 -13.50 12.90
C GLY A 34 -9.50 -13.68 12.02
N LYS A 35 -9.53 -14.69 11.13
CA LYS A 35 -8.41 -15.00 10.25
C LYS A 35 -8.13 -13.87 9.23
N PRO A 36 -6.87 -13.63 8.84
CA PRO A 36 -6.51 -12.69 7.78
C PRO A 36 -7.19 -13.05 6.46
N LYS A 37 -7.54 -12.05 5.65
CA LYS A 37 -8.23 -12.24 4.36
C LYS A 37 -7.65 -11.34 3.28
N PHE A 38 -7.66 -11.81 2.04
CA PHE A 38 -7.26 -11.03 0.88
C PHE A 38 -8.33 -9.99 0.55
N TYR A 39 -7.87 -8.76 0.27
CA TYR A 39 -8.71 -7.67 -0.22
C TYR A 39 -7.98 -6.92 -1.32
N PRO A 40 -8.70 -6.36 -2.32
CA PRO A 40 -8.11 -5.47 -3.31
C PRO A 40 -7.79 -4.13 -2.67
N PHE A 41 -6.54 -3.67 -2.82
CA PHE A 41 -6.08 -2.33 -2.45
C PHE A 41 -5.64 -1.57 -3.69
N ARG A 42 -5.96 -0.28 -3.76
CA ARG A 42 -5.49 0.63 -4.80
C ARG A 42 -5.36 2.05 -4.29
N LEU A 43 -4.57 2.87 -4.98
CA LEU A 43 -4.64 4.31 -4.84
C LEU A 43 -5.80 4.91 -5.64
N SER A 44 -6.34 6.02 -5.14
CA SER A 44 -7.22 6.88 -5.92
C SER A 44 -6.48 7.49 -7.11
N SER A 45 -7.23 7.92 -8.13
CA SER A 45 -6.68 8.55 -9.34
C SER A 45 -5.87 9.81 -9.03
N ASP A 46 -6.28 10.56 -8.00
CA ASP A 46 -5.62 11.75 -7.47
C ASP A 46 -4.49 11.46 -6.48
N GLU A 47 -4.17 10.18 -6.25
CA GLU A 47 -3.04 9.70 -5.43
C GLU A 47 -3.12 10.05 -3.94
N LYS A 48 -4.22 10.63 -3.48
CA LYS A 48 -4.36 11.11 -2.10
C LYS A 48 -4.93 10.08 -1.14
N THR A 49 -5.53 9.01 -1.65
CA THR A 49 -6.31 8.07 -0.85
C THR A 49 -5.97 6.62 -1.19
N LEU A 50 -5.67 5.81 -0.16
CA LEU A 50 -5.66 4.35 -0.26
C LEU A 50 -7.10 3.83 -0.09
N ILE A 51 -7.55 3.00 -1.02
CA ILE A 51 -8.91 2.46 -1.07
C ILE A 51 -8.83 0.92 -1.02
N TRP A 52 -9.69 0.29 -0.23
CA TRP A 52 -9.89 -1.16 -0.27
C TRP A 52 -11.34 -1.54 -0.04
N ILE A 53 -11.76 -2.65 -0.65
CA ILE A 53 -13.11 -3.19 -0.44
C ILE A 53 -13.02 -4.27 0.62
N SER A 54 -13.72 -4.09 1.74
CA SER A 54 -13.85 -5.08 2.81
C SER A 54 -15.20 -5.80 2.73
N THR A 55 -15.41 -6.82 3.56
CA THR A 55 -16.74 -7.45 3.70
C THR A 55 -17.82 -6.46 4.17
N SER A 56 -17.43 -5.37 4.84
CA SER A 56 -18.32 -4.30 5.29
C SER A 56 -18.41 -3.13 4.31
N GLY A 57 -18.06 -3.36 3.04
CA GLY A 57 -18.02 -2.34 1.99
C GLY A 57 -16.66 -1.66 1.84
N GLU A 58 -16.66 -0.62 1.01
CA GLU A 58 -15.48 0.19 0.67
C GLU A 58 -14.96 0.97 1.88
N LYS A 59 -13.63 1.06 2.00
CA LYS A 59 -12.92 1.81 3.02
C LYS A 59 -11.87 2.69 2.36
N ARG A 60 -11.58 3.82 3.00
CA ARG A 60 -10.70 4.88 2.50
C ARG A 60 -9.76 5.35 3.60
N LEU A 61 -8.50 5.60 3.25
CA LEU A 61 -7.48 6.18 4.11
C LEU A 61 -6.76 7.31 3.38
N LYS A 62 -6.83 8.52 3.91
CA LYS A 62 -6.06 9.66 3.36
C LYS A 62 -4.57 9.43 3.60
N LEU A 63 -3.76 9.45 2.57
CA LEU A 63 -2.30 9.25 2.70
C LEU A 63 -1.66 10.34 3.56
N ALA A 64 -2.18 11.57 3.52
CA ALA A 64 -1.73 12.67 4.39
C ALA A 64 -1.92 12.39 5.90
N SER A 65 -2.76 11.40 6.27
CA SER A 65 -2.93 10.98 7.67
C SER A 65 -1.98 9.86 8.11
N VAL A 66 -1.19 9.31 7.18
CA VAL A 66 -0.23 8.24 7.47
C VAL A 66 1.04 8.87 8.04
N SER A 67 1.33 8.60 9.31
CA SER A 67 2.54 9.10 9.97
C SER A 67 3.77 8.23 9.76
N LYS A 68 3.58 6.92 9.55
CA LYS A 68 4.68 5.95 9.43
C LYS A 68 4.25 4.72 8.64
N ILE A 69 5.20 4.20 7.85
CA ILE A 69 5.12 2.87 7.23
C ILE A 69 6.18 1.99 7.89
N ILE A 70 5.78 0.85 8.45
CA ILE A 70 6.67 -0.07 9.15
C ILE A 70 6.86 -1.31 8.29
N PRO A 71 8.05 -1.56 7.73
CA PRO A 71 8.31 -2.76 6.95
C PRO A 71 8.41 -4.01 7.84
N GLY A 72 8.06 -5.15 7.27
CA GLY A 72 8.08 -6.46 7.94
C GLY A 72 6.91 -6.69 8.88
N GLN A 73 6.88 -7.86 9.52
CA GLN A 73 5.80 -8.31 10.40
C GLN A 73 5.98 -7.80 11.85
N ARG A 74 6.20 -6.49 12.01
CA ARG A 74 6.60 -5.87 13.28
C ARG A 74 5.44 -5.32 14.12
N SER A 75 4.20 -5.45 13.66
CA SER A 75 3.03 -4.98 14.41
C SER A 75 2.49 -6.05 15.34
N ALA A 76 1.92 -5.64 16.48
CA ALA A 76 1.27 -6.55 17.43
C ALA A 76 0.14 -7.39 16.79
N VAL A 77 -0.46 -6.91 15.68
CA VAL A 77 -1.47 -7.68 14.95
C VAL A 77 -0.85 -8.85 14.19
N PHE A 78 0.32 -8.65 13.57
CA PHE A 78 1.05 -9.71 12.88
C PHE A 78 1.60 -10.75 13.85
N GLN A 79 2.15 -10.31 14.99
CA GLN A 79 2.74 -11.19 16.01
C GLN A 79 1.77 -12.24 16.58
N ARG A 80 0.46 -12.06 16.42
CA ARG A 80 -0.56 -13.04 16.84
C ARG A 80 -0.70 -14.25 15.91
N TYR A 81 -0.03 -14.22 14.76
CA TYR A 81 -0.08 -15.26 13.73
C TYR A 81 1.32 -15.88 13.47
N LEU A 82 2.28 -15.58 14.35
CA LEU A 82 3.57 -16.27 14.45
C LEU A 82 3.46 -17.34 15.53
#